data_AF-A0A1K1SJY9-F1
#
_entry.id   AF-A0A1K1SJY9-F1
#
_cell.length_a   1.000
_cell.length_b   1.000
_cell.length_c   1.000
_cell.angle_alpha   90.00
_cell.angle_beta   90.00
_cell.angle_gamma   90.00
#
_symmetry.space_group_name_H-M   'P 1'
#
loop_
_entity.id
_entity.type
_entity.pdbx_description
1 polymer ?
#
loop_
_entity_poly.entity_id
_entity_poly.type
_entity_poly.pdbx_seq_one_letter_code
_entity_poly.pdbx_strand_id
1 'polypeptide(L)'
;MQAQFDPLVHIDWKTPGGDLLGLLQHYYPDIGVFAGPVFEMLLDELSNEMPEVCFEALAPVLASHGYDLWNLDAGGDDYRPVIVATDQREAFARYWQGQRGEPRFTANLIEPPKPAAPARKPAKPKRGKVKWLQEVHDYPGATYVHEYNYRNGWAAITEQDEDQWLCFLIDYNQWPPAEQDMLEHRTDGVDGADLQLIDANARRSLWKRQVIRGDYSADDRYQYEIRHDDEIAAFGPAQVQWPEFEQPCVVVDSAIFERQRLYEPEHLTRIWRITADSSEVIFEHADELTILPVGPRRLLFMQHNGPLCWIWNQDAPQQTIAAKPMPVEAYKLRAASAYLGGDEILLFSEGARQNVEHSGYQETVLLAWRFNFVTGAATKALLDGFGSELRQDTRLLVTQPKQVITLRTFHGQLQVARGHGDWWVWSYRANTFGTQTLAWFWNQGSDEVVKLSTKDIPRIKPDVRYVPAQDRYLAFETAFVARLPVFSEMVEAKECEVLVFK
;
A
#
# COMPACT_ATOMS: atom_id res chain seq x y z
N MET A 1 -45.19 6.96 21.61
CA MET A 1 -43.82 6.55 21.98
C MET A 1 -43.11 6.26 20.67
N GLN A 2 -42.27 7.18 20.20
CA GLN A 2 -41.49 7.04 18.96
C GLN A 2 -40.36 6.03 19.21
N ALA A 3 -40.53 4.84 18.65
CA ALA A 3 -39.44 3.91 18.35
C ALA A 3 -39.91 3.15 17.09
N GLN A 4 -40.05 3.86 15.97
CA GLN A 4 -40.49 3.23 14.72
C GLN A 4 -39.27 3.05 13.84
N PHE A 5 -38.53 1.97 14.09
CA PHE A 5 -37.49 1.41 13.23
C PHE A 5 -36.32 2.37 12.91
N ASP A 6 -35.66 2.89 13.95
CA ASP A 6 -34.38 3.60 13.93
C ASP A 6 -33.32 2.67 14.55
N PRO A 7 -32.07 2.59 14.08
CA PRO A 7 -31.37 3.49 13.13
C PRO A 7 -31.54 3.18 11.64
N LEU A 8 -31.64 4.24 10.83
CA LEU A 8 -31.41 4.19 9.39
C LEU A 8 -29.91 4.27 9.11
N VAL A 9 -29.26 3.13 8.95
CA VAL A 9 -27.85 3.04 8.55
C VAL A 9 -27.75 3.32 7.05
N HIS A 10 -26.78 4.15 6.64
CA HIS A 10 -26.50 4.45 5.23
C HIS A 10 -25.14 3.86 4.87
N ILE A 11 -25.09 3.05 3.81
CA ILE A 11 -23.90 2.30 3.41
C ILE A 11 -23.70 2.53 1.91
N ASP A 12 -22.64 3.26 1.57
CA ASP A 12 -22.19 3.38 0.17
C ASP A 12 -21.80 1.98 -0.33
N TRP A 13 -22.09 1.65 -1.60
CA TRP A 13 -21.71 0.36 -2.18
C TRP A 13 -20.20 0.08 -2.15
N LYS A 14 -19.37 1.12 -1.98
CA LYS A 14 -17.91 1.04 -1.79
C LYS A 14 -17.50 0.98 -0.31
N THR A 15 -18.42 0.78 0.61
CA THR A 15 -18.07 0.59 2.02
C THR A 15 -17.51 -0.82 2.19
N PRO A 16 -16.26 -1.01 2.65
CA PRO A 16 -15.72 -2.33 2.88
C PRO A 16 -16.47 -3.02 4.02
N GLY A 17 -16.58 -4.35 3.97
CA GLY A 17 -17.35 -5.11 4.94
C GLY A 17 -16.91 -4.92 6.40
N GLY A 18 -15.64 -4.58 6.66
CA GLY A 18 -15.16 -4.28 8.01
C GLY A 18 -15.83 -3.05 8.61
N ASP A 19 -15.88 -1.96 7.84
CA ASP A 19 -16.53 -0.71 8.25
C ASP A 19 -18.04 -0.88 8.33
N LEU A 20 -18.64 -1.61 7.39
CA LEU A 20 -20.06 -1.95 7.40
C LEU A 20 -20.44 -2.70 8.68
N LEU A 21 -19.70 -3.75 9.04
CA LEU A 21 -19.96 -4.54 10.24
C LEU A 21 -19.72 -3.72 11.52
N GLY A 22 -18.72 -2.84 11.54
CA GLY A 22 -18.48 -1.89 12.63
C GLY A 22 -19.64 -0.89 12.80
N LEU A 23 -20.17 -0.36 11.70
CA LEU A 23 -21.36 0.50 11.71
C LEU A 23 -22.57 -0.25 12.25
N LEU A 24 -22.81 -1.49 11.80
CA LEU A 24 -23.92 -2.30 12.32
C LEU A 24 -23.75 -2.58 13.82
N GLN A 25 -22.54 -2.87 14.31
CA GLN A 25 -22.26 -3.02 15.73
C GLN A 25 -22.55 -1.74 16.52
N HIS A 26 -22.16 -0.58 16.00
CA HIS A 26 -22.40 0.71 16.64
C HIS A 26 -23.90 1.04 16.76
N TYR A 27 -24.66 0.77 15.70
CA TYR A 27 -26.08 1.09 15.59
C TYR A 27 -27.01 0.04 16.22
N TYR A 28 -26.57 -1.21 16.34
CA TYR A 28 -27.31 -2.30 16.96
C TYR A 28 -26.51 -2.97 18.10
N PRO A 29 -26.09 -2.22 19.13
CA PRO A 29 -25.20 -2.73 20.18
C PRO A 29 -25.83 -3.85 21.02
N ASP A 30 -27.16 -3.91 21.08
CA ASP A 30 -27.91 -4.89 21.87
C ASP A 30 -28.07 -6.26 21.15
N ILE A 31 -27.71 -6.35 19.86
CA ILE A 31 -27.79 -7.60 19.11
C ILE A 31 -26.50 -8.40 19.34
N GLY A 32 -26.62 -9.50 20.09
CA GLY A 32 -25.47 -10.34 20.46
C GLY A 32 -24.67 -10.95 19.29
N VAL A 33 -25.20 -10.94 18.06
CA VAL A 33 -24.47 -11.34 16.84
C VAL A 33 -23.27 -10.43 16.56
N PHE A 34 -23.32 -9.16 16.99
CA PHE A 34 -22.25 -8.18 16.80
C PHE A 34 -21.25 -8.15 17.97
N ALA A 35 -21.17 -9.22 18.75
CA ALA A 35 -20.23 -9.36 19.84
C ALA A 35 -19.62 -10.77 19.90
N GLY A 36 -18.39 -10.84 20.40
CA GLY A 36 -17.72 -12.11 20.69
C GLY A 36 -17.21 -12.87 19.46
N PRO A 37 -16.81 -14.14 19.63
CA PRO A 37 -16.03 -14.88 18.64
C PRO A 37 -16.70 -15.08 17.27
N VAL A 38 -18.02 -15.15 17.23
CA VAL A 38 -18.78 -15.29 15.97
C VAL A 38 -18.68 -14.02 15.14
N PHE A 39 -18.81 -12.86 15.78
CA PHE A 39 -18.64 -11.57 15.12
C PHE A 39 -17.21 -11.39 14.61
N GLU A 40 -16.22 -11.75 15.43
CA GLU A 40 -14.81 -11.70 15.03
C GLU A 40 -14.53 -12.57 13.80
N MET A 41 -15.16 -13.75 13.70
CA MET A 41 -15.06 -14.59 12.50
C MET A 41 -15.72 -13.94 11.28
N LEU A 42 -16.86 -13.27 11.45
CA LEU A 42 -17.51 -12.53 10.36
C LEU A 42 -16.65 -11.35 9.90
N LEU A 43 -16.06 -10.60 10.84
CA LEU A 43 -15.11 -9.52 10.51
C LEU A 43 -13.91 -10.06 9.73
N ASP A 44 -13.32 -11.18 10.16
CA ASP A 44 -12.19 -11.80 9.45
C ASP A 44 -12.56 -12.21 8.03
N GLU A 45 -13.75 -12.78 7.84
CA GLU A 45 -14.22 -13.28 6.54
C GLU A 45 -14.63 -12.16 5.59
N LEU A 46 -15.32 -11.14 6.09
CA LEU A 46 -16.03 -10.16 5.28
C LEU A 46 -15.33 -8.81 5.19
N SER A 47 -14.24 -8.58 5.94
CA SER A 47 -13.62 -7.26 6.06
C SER A 47 -13.31 -6.56 4.73
N ASN A 48 -12.96 -7.33 3.69
CA ASN A 48 -12.62 -6.80 2.37
C ASN A 48 -13.69 -7.07 1.30
N GLU A 49 -14.84 -7.60 1.69
CA GLU A 49 -15.92 -7.93 0.76
C GLU A 49 -16.84 -6.73 0.52
N MET A 50 -17.61 -6.78 -0.57
CA MET A 50 -18.63 -5.77 -0.89
C MET A 50 -19.86 -5.91 0.01
N PRO A 51 -20.66 -4.84 0.21
CA PRO A 51 -21.85 -4.86 1.05
C PRO A 51 -22.82 -6.01 0.75
N GLU A 52 -23.05 -6.33 -0.52
CA GLU A 52 -23.97 -7.39 -0.94
C GLU A 52 -23.54 -8.77 -0.46
N VAL A 53 -22.23 -9.06 -0.57
CA VAL A 53 -21.65 -10.32 -0.07
C VAL A 53 -21.75 -10.36 1.46
N CYS A 54 -21.53 -9.22 2.13
CA CYS A 54 -21.70 -9.12 3.58
C CYS A 54 -23.14 -9.39 4.00
N PHE A 55 -24.13 -8.84 3.29
CA PHE A 55 -25.54 -9.06 3.59
C PHE A 55 -25.97 -10.52 3.33
N GLU A 56 -25.51 -11.13 2.24
CA GLU A 56 -25.77 -12.54 1.94
C GLU A 56 -25.22 -13.47 3.04
N ALA A 57 -24.06 -13.14 3.62
CA ALA A 57 -23.45 -13.89 4.71
C ALA A 57 -24.10 -13.60 6.09
N LEU A 58 -24.52 -12.35 6.34
CA LEU A 58 -25.07 -11.93 7.62
C LEU A 58 -26.52 -12.37 7.84
N ALA A 59 -27.34 -12.37 6.78
CA ALA A 59 -28.76 -12.76 6.84
C ALA A 59 -29.03 -14.11 7.55
N PRO A 60 -28.34 -15.22 7.21
CA PRO A 60 -28.56 -16.49 7.92
C PRO A 60 -28.11 -16.47 9.38
N VAL A 61 -27.07 -15.70 9.71
CA VAL A 61 -26.57 -15.58 11.10
C VAL A 61 -27.59 -14.83 11.96
N LEU A 62 -28.10 -13.70 11.47
CA LEU A 62 -29.16 -12.93 12.14
C LEU A 62 -30.44 -13.77 12.30
N ALA A 63 -30.84 -14.50 11.27
CA ALA A 63 -32.04 -15.35 11.31
C ALA A 63 -31.94 -16.44 12.40
N SER A 64 -30.75 -17.02 12.59
CA SER A 64 -30.52 -18.01 13.66
C SER A 64 -30.63 -17.43 15.08
N HIS A 65 -30.58 -16.10 15.22
CA HIS A 65 -30.73 -15.36 16.47
C HIS A 65 -32.08 -14.62 16.58
N GLY A 66 -33.03 -14.90 15.68
CA GLY A 66 -34.37 -14.30 15.72
C GLY A 66 -34.48 -12.90 15.16
N TYR A 67 -33.55 -12.52 14.27
CA TYR A 67 -33.56 -11.23 13.57
C TYR A 67 -33.60 -11.41 12.04
N ASP A 68 -34.28 -10.50 11.36
CA ASP A 68 -34.31 -10.38 9.92
C ASP A 68 -33.46 -9.21 9.45
N LEU A 69 -32.73 -9.40 8.35
CA LEU A 69 -32.04 -8.33 7.65
C LEU A 69 -32.87 -7.84 6.47
N TRP A 70 -33.24 -6.56 6.51
CA TRP A 70 -33.95 -5.88 5.44
C TRP A 70 -33.03 -4.85 4.79
N ASN A 71 -33.20 -4.59 3.50
CA ASN A 71 -32.66 -3.41 2.83
C ASN A 71 -33.82 -2.50 2.41
N LEU A 72 -33.79 -1.25 2.86
CA LEU A 72 -34.71 -0.21 2.40
C LEU A 72 -34.14 0.38 1.11
N ASP A 73 -34.51 -0.20 -0.03
CA ASP A 73 -34.05 0.26 -1.33
C ASP A 73 -34.48 1.72 -1.55
N ALA A 74 -33.48 2.60 -1.63
CA ALA A 74 -33.63 4.03 -1.89
C ALA A 74 -33.40 4.39 -3.37
N GLY A 75 -33.05 3.40 -4.20
CA GLY A 75 -32.57 3.57 -5.56
C GLY A 75 -31.11 4.02 -5.62
N GLY A 76 -30.30 3.35 -6.44
CA GLY A 76 -28.93 3.75 -6.76
C GLY A 76 -27.83 2.93 -6.06
N ASP A 77 -26.75 3.61 -5.75
CA ASP A 77 -25.45 3.13 -5.26
C ASP A 77 -25.38 3.06 -3.70
N ASP A 78 -26.53 3.08 -3.01
CA ASP A 78 -26.66 3.18 -1.56
C ASP A 78 -27.51 2.03 -0.96
N TYR A 79 -27.04 1.48 0.16
CA TYR A 79 -27.70 0.45 0.93
C TYR A 79 -28.19 1.00 2.27
N ARG A 80 -29.42 0.64 2.64
CA ARG A 80 -30.04 1.02 3.92
C ARG A 80 -30.45 -0.22 4.69
N PRO A 81 -29.49 -0.95 5.28
CA PRO A 81 -29.78 -2.14 6.04
C PRO A 81 -30.55 -1.79 7.31
N VAL A 82 -31.59 -2.55 7.60
CA VAL A 82 -32.35 -2.47 8.85
C VAL A 82 -32.50 -3.87 9.43
N ILE A 83 -32.15 -4.02 10.70
CA ILE A 83 -32.25 -5.29 11.42
C ILE A 83 -33.47 -5.24 12.33
N VAL A 84 -34.36 -6.21 12.18
CA VAL A 84 -35.66 -6.24 12.85
C VAL A 84 -35.87 -7.60 13.51
N ALA A 85 -36.42 -7.63 14.72
CA ALA A 85 -36.79 -8.90 15.34
C ALA A 85 -37.83 -9.63 14.47
N THR A 86 -37.68 -10.94 14.29
CA THR A 86 -38.53 -11.72 13.36
C THR A 86 -40.02 -11.66 13.72
N ASP A 87 -40.37 -11.46 14.98
CA ASP A 87 -41.75 -11.28 15.45
C ASP A 87 -42.36 -9.91 15.06
N GLN A 88 -41.53 -8.93 14.74
CA GLN A 88 -41.93 -7.61 14.25
C GLN A 88 -41.96 -7.51 12.72
N ARG A 89 -41.59 -8.58 12.00
CA ARG A 89 -41.51 -8.65 10.54
C ARG A 89 -42.71 -8.03 9.82
N GLU A 90 -43.92 -8.46 10.18
CA GLU A 90 -45.14 -7.97 9.52
C GLU A 90 -45.44 -6.51 9.84
N ALA A 91 -45.12 -6.06 11.05
CA ALA A 91 -45.32 -4.68 11.47
C ALA A 91 -44.36 -3.75 10.71
N PHE A 92 -43.11 -4.16 10.54
CA PHE A 92 -42.10 -3.45 9.75
C PHE A 92 -42.51 -3.33 8.28
N ALA A 93 -42.87 -4.45 7.64
CA ALA A 93 -43.29 -4.45 6.25
C ALA A 93 -44.51 -3.53 6.02
N ARG A 94 -45.51 -3.57 6.91
CA ARG A 94 -46.70 -2.69 6.84
C ARG A 94 -46.35 -1.21 7.02
N TYR A 95 -45.43 -0.89 7.92
CA TYR A 95 -45.02 0.48 8.20
C TYR A 95 -44.40 1.13 6.95
N TRP A 96 -43.45 0.45 6.31
CA TRP A 96 -42.75 0.97 5.14
C TRP A 96 -43.56 0.89 3.84
N GLN A 97 -44.49 -0.06 3.71
CA GLN A 97 -45.48 -0.05 2.61
C GLN A 97 -46.51 1.09 2.72
N GLY A 98 -46.72 1.64 3.92
CA GLY A 98 -47.77 2.63 4.21
C GLY A 98 -47.36 4.10 4.13
N GLN A 99 -46.06 4.42 4.11
CA GLN A 99 -45.60 5.81 4.10
C GLN A 99 -45.66 6.43 2.69
N ARG A 100 -46.46 7.51 2.57
CA ARG A 100 -46.67 8.28 1.32
C ARG A 100 -45.74 9.51 1.16
N GLY A 101 -44.65 9.61 1.93
CA GLY A 101 -43.65 10.68 1.79
C GLY A 101 -42.51 10.28 0.86
N GLU A 102 -41.86 11.26 0.22
CA GLU A 102 -40.55 11.05 -0.41
C GLU A 102 -39.43 11.16 0.65
N PRO A 103 -38.38 10.31 0.58
CA PRO A 103 -38.15 9.24 -0.40
C PRO A 103 -39.05 8.00 -0.16
N ARG A 104 -39.59 7.40 -1.23
CA ARG A 104 -40.34 6.13 -1.15
C ARG A 104 -39.37 4.97 -1.00
N PHE A 105 -39.06 4.57 0.23
CA PHE A 105 -38.28 3.37 0.48
C PHE A 105 -39.06 2.10 0.13
N THR A 106 -38.42 1.16 -0.56
CA THR A 106 -38.99 -0.18 -0.78
C THR A 106 -38.28 -1.18 0.12
N ALA A 107 -38.99 -1.68 1.14
CA ALA A 107 -38.44 -2.66 2.05
C ALA A 107 -38.32 -4.04 1.37
N ASN A 108 -37.10 -4.51 1.18
CA ASN A 108 -36.80 -5.83 0.64
C ASN A 108 -36.15 -6.70 1.72
N LEU A 109 -36.76 -7.85 2.04
CA LEU A 109 -36.16 -8.84 2.93
C LEU A 109 -35.01 -9.53 2.21
N ILE A 110 -33.82 -9.54 2.82
CA ILE A 110 -32.69 -10.32 2.32
C ILE A 110 -32.88 -11.75 2.83
N GLU A 111 -33.45 -12.60 1.98
CA GLU A 111 -33.67 -14.00 2.35
C GLU A 111 -32.33 -14.73 2.54
N PRO A 112 -32.18 -15.53 3.62
CA PRO A 112 -31.02 -16.38 3.76
C PRO A 112 -30.97 -17.33 2.56
N PRO A 113 -29.81 -17.47 1.88
CA PRO A 113 -29.71 -18.33 0.71
C PRO A 113 -30.14 -19.75 1.05
N LYS A 114 -30.92 -20.39 0.16
CA LYS A 114 -31.25 -21.82 0.29
C LYS A 114 -29.94 -22.60 0.38
N PRO A 115 -29.78 -23.53 1.33
CA PRO A 115 -28.53 -24.25 1.50
C PRO A 115 -28.16 -24.95 0.20
N ALA A 116 -27.13 -24.45 -0.49
CA ALA A 116 -26.54 -25.14 -1.60
C ALA A 116 -25.90 -26.42 -1.07
N ALA A 117 -26.17 -27.56 -1.71
CA ALA A 117 -25.51 -28.81 -1.37
C ALA A 117 -23.99 -28.57 -1.41
N PRO A 118 -23.24 -28.84 -0.33
CA PRO A 118 -21.84 -28.54 -0.30
C PRO A 118 -21.14 -29.41 -1.34
N ALA A 119 -20.67 -28.80 -2.43
CA ALA A 119 -19.66 -29.41 -3.27
C ALA A 119 -18.39 -29.47 -2.41
N ARG A 120 -18.25 -30.54 -1.63
CA ARG A 120 -17.06 -30.88 -0.86
C ARG A 120 -15.92 -31.08 -1.85
N LYS A 121 -15.24 -29.99 -2.22
CA LYS A 121 -13.82 -30.10 -2.58
C LYS A 121 -13.12 -30.69 -1.35
N PRO A 122 -12.24 -31.69 -1.52
CA PRO A 122 -11.52 -32.25 -0.39
C PRO A 122 -10.84 -31.12 0.36
N ALA A 123 -11.14 -31.02 1.66
CA ALA A 123 -10.48 -30.08 2.52
C ALA A 123 -8.98 -30.41 2.46
N LYS A 124 -8.19 -29.51 1.87
CA LYS A 124 -6.75 -29.53 2.09
C LYS A 124 -6.54 -29.55 3.61
N PRO A 125 -5.54 -30.30 4.12
CA PRO A 125 -5.29 -30.40 5.54
C PRO A 125 -5.28 -28.99 6.15
N LYS A 126 -6.05 -28.78 7.23
CA LYS A 126 -6.03 -27.53 7.99
C LYS A 126 -4.61 -27.33 8.49
N ARG A 127 -3.83 -26.54 7.77
CA ARG A 127 -2.55 -26.00 8.25
C ARG A 127 -2.85 -25.22 9.53
N GLY A 128 -1.96 -25.32 10.51
CA GLY A 128 -2.09 -24.53 11.74
C GLY A 128 -2.25 -23.05 11.37
N LYS A 129 -3.15 -22.33 12.05
CA LYS A 129 -3.24 -20.87 11.92
C LYS A 129 -1.90 -20.31 12.41
N VAL A 130 -1.03 -19.91 11.49
CA VAL A 130 0.17 -19.14 11.84
C VAL A 130 -0.27 -17.79 12.38
N LYS A 131 0.29 -17.40 13.52
CA LYS A 131 0.11 -16.05 14.05
C LYS A 131 0.99 -15.11 13.24
N TRP A 132 0.41 -14.47 12.23
CA TRP A 132 1.13 -13.61 11.30
C TRP A 132 1.64 -12.30 11.92
N LEU A 133 0.93 -11.75 12.89
CA LEU A 133 1.37 -10.57 13.64
C LEU A 133 1.88 -11.02 15.01
N GLN A 134 3.20 -11.18 15.14
CA GLN A 134 3.88 -11.55 16.37
C GLN A 134 4.51 -10.30 17.00
N GLU A 135 4.68 -10.31 18.33
CA GLU A 135 5.36 -9.23 19.07
C GLU A 135 4.90 -7.84 18.57
N VAL A 136 3.71 -7.41 18.96
CA VAL A 136 3.15 -6.13 18.51
C VAL A 136 3.67 -5.01 19.41
N HIS A 137 4.06 -3.90 18.79
CA HIS A 137 4.36 -2.64 19.45
C HIS A 137 3.34 -1.60 19.00
N ASP A 138 2.44 -1.23 19.91
CA ASP A 138 1.40 -0.23 19.68
C ASP A 138 1.96 1.19 19.86
N TYR A 139 1.57 2.09 18.97
CA TYR A 139 1.89 3.51 19.09
C TYR A 139 0.83 4.24 19.92
N PRO A 140 1.20 5.32 20.63
CA PRO A 140 0.24 6.16 21.33
C PRO A 140 -0.67 6.95 20.38
N GLY A 141 -0.24 7.17 19.14
CA GLY A 141 -0.94 7.93 18.10
C GLY A 141 -0.85 7.27 16.72
N ALA A 142 -1.37 7.96 15.70
CA ALA A 142 -1.32 7.48 14.32
C ALA A 142 0.07 7.72 13.70
N THR A 143 0.81 6.65 13.46
CA THR A 143 2.18 6.67 12.97
C THR A 143 2.26 6.15 11.53
N TYR A 144 2.38 7.07 10.57
CA TYR A 144 2.38 6.73 9.15
C TYR A 144 3.79 6.46 8.61
N VAL A 145 4.17 5.18 8.50
CA VAL A 145 5.47 4.78 7.93
C VAL A 145 5.34 4.47 6.44
N HIS A 146 5.75 5.41 5.60
CA HIS A 146 5.71 5.33 4.14
C HIS A 146 7.09 5.15 3.52
N GLU A 147 7.14 4.91 2.20
CA GLU A 147 8.42 4.76 1.51
C GLU A 147 9.23 6.05 1.48
N TYR A 148 8.59 7.23 1.55
CA TYR A 148 9.27 8.51 1.45
C TYR A 148 9.98 8.93 2.74
N ASN A 149 9.50 8.48 3.90
CA ASN A 149 10.07 8.80 5.21
C ASN A 149 10.82 7.63 5.87
N TYR A 150 10.92 6.45 5.22
CA TYR A 150 11.63 5.27 5.74
C TYR A 150 12.97 5.03 5.03
N ARG A 151 14.09 4.92 5.78
CA ARG A 151 15.44 4.70 5.27
C ARG A 151 16.22 3.74 6.16
N ASN A 152 16.68 2.61 5.61
CA ASN A 152 17.57 1.65 6.30
C ASN A 152 17.13 1.24 7.72
N GLY A 153 15.83 0.99 7.93
CA GLY A 153 15.31 0.64 9.26
C GLY A 153 15.01 1.85 10.16
N TRP A 154 15.07 3.07 9.64
CA TRP A 154 14.70 4.28 10.36
C TRP A 154 13.51 4.94 9.68
N ALA A 155 12.62 5.60 10.43
CA ALA A 155 11.62 6.49 9.84
C ALA A 155 11.51 7.81 10.57
N ALA A 156 11.21 8.87 9.83
CA ALA A 156 10.84 10.16 10.41
C ALA A 156 9.32 10.33 10.44
N ILE A 157 8.79 10.67 11.61
CA ILE A 157 7.36 10.85 11.86
C ILE A 157 7.15 12.26 12.41
N THR A 158 6.24 12.99 11.81
CA THR A 158 5.86 14.34 12.26
C THR A 158 4.50 14.27 12.93
N GLU A 159 4.39 14.82 14.13
CA GLU A 159 3.16 14.87 14.91
C GLU A 159 2.86 16.31 15.31
N GLN A 160 1.60 16.71 15.27
CA GLN A 160 1.20 18.04 15.72
C GLN A 160 0.96 18.01 17.22
N ASP A 161 1.69 18.84 17.96
CA ASP A 161 1.52 19.05 19.40
C ASP A 161 1.22 20.53 19.70
N GLU A 162 0.00 20.81 20.15
CA GLU A 162 -0.52 22.17 20.34
C GLU A 162 -0.27 23.08 19.12
N ASP A 163 0.68 24.01 19.22
CA ASP A 163 1.03 25.02 18.21
C ASP A 163 2.34 24.69 17.44
N GLN A 164 2.98 23.55 17.71
CA GLN A 164 4.26 23.15 17.09
C GLN A 164 4.17 21.75 16.50
N TRP A 165 4.86 21.50 15.39
CA TRP A 165 5.07 20.12 14.93
C TRP A 165 6.32 19.52 15.58
N LEU A 166 6.18 18.35 16.16
CA LEU A 166 7.29 17.51 16.60
C LEU A 166 7.81 16.68 15.42
N CYS A 167 9.05 16.23 15.52
CA CYS A 167 9.64 15.30 14.56
C CYS A 167 10.37 14.19 15.31
N PHE A 168 9.86 12.97 15.22
CA PHE A 168 10.46 11.78 15.81
C PHE A 168 11.24 10.99 14.76
N LEU A 169 12.46 10.62 15.09
CA LEU A 169 13.24 9.62 14.37
C LEU A 169 13.09 8.27 15.09
N ILE A 170 12.39 7.33 14.45
CA ILE A 170 12.11 6.00 15.00
C ILE A 170 13.10 4.98 14.42
N ASP A 171 13.82 4.27 15.30
CA ASP A 171 14.73 3.17 14.99
C ASP A 171 14.02 1.81 15.04
N TYR A 172 13.75 1.25 13.87
CA TYR A 172 13.26 -0.10 13.70
C TYR A 172 14.36 -1.16 13.62
N ASN A 173 15.64 -0.83 13.81
CA ASN A 173 16.72 -1.84 13.79
C ASN A 173 16.80 -2.65 15.09
N GLN A 174 16.14 -2.18 16.15
CA GLN A 174 16.00 -2.86 17.43
C GLN A 174 14.53 -3.13 17.75
N TRP A 175 14.30 -3.96 18.78
CA TRP A 175 12.95 -4.29 19.22
C TRP A 175 12.80 -4.24 20.74
N PRO A 176 11.78 -3.53 21.28
CA PRO A 176 10.84 -2.68 20.55
C PRO A 176 11.54 -1.51 19.82
N PRO A 177 10.89 -0.87 18.83
CA PRO A 177 11.44 0.32 18.18
C PRO A 177 11.79 1.39 19.23
N ALA A 178 12.86 2.14 18.98
CA ALA A 178 13.26 3.25 19.83
C ALA A 178 12.96 4.58 19.14
N GLU A 179 12.45 5.55 19.90
CA GLU A 179 12.06 6.86 19.38
C GLU A 179 13.01 7.93 19.90
N GLN A 180 13.35 8.88 19.05
CA GLN A 180 14.13 10.04 19.41
C GLN A 180 13.46 11.31 18.89
N ASP A 181 13.19 12.25 19.78
CA ASP A 181 12.72 13.59 19.40
C ASP A 181 13.89 14.38 18.78
N MET A 182 13.71 14.79 17.53
CA MET A 182 14.70 15.54 16.76
C MET A 182 14.78 17.01 17.16
N LEU A 183 13.83 17.51 17.95
CA LEU A 183 13.75 18.91 18.38
C LEU A 183 14.18 19.11 19.84
N GLU A 184 14.24 18.05 20.65
CA GLU A 184 14.50 18.12 22.11
C GLU A 184 15.76 18.93 22.49
N HIS A 185 16.79 18.91 21.64
CA HIS A 185 18.07 19.59 21.89
C HIS A 185 18.35 20.73 20.91
N ARG A 186 17.37 21.13 20.08
CA ARG A 186 17.53 22.20 19.09
C ARG A 186 17.19 23.56 19.69
N THR A 187 18.05 24.55 19.47
CA THR A 187 17.83 25.94 19.92
C THR A 187 17.61 26.91 18.76
N ASP A 188 17.55 26.41 17.53
CA ASP A 188 17.46 27.20 16.30
C ASP A 188 16.02 27.45 15.83
N GLY A 189 15.02 27.05 16.64
CA GLY A 189 13.60 27.32 16.39
C GLY A 189 12.99 26.56 15.21
N VAL A 190 13.55 25.39 14.87
CA VAL A 190 12.99 24.50 13.83
C VAL A 190 11.63 23.97 14.25
N ASP A 191 10.69 24.00 13.31
CA ASP A 191 9.44 23.26 13.40
C ASP A 191 9.60 21.88 12.74
N GLY A 192 9.01 20.84 13.33
CA GLY A 192 9.15 19.46 12.86
C GLY A 192 8.62 19.25 11.44
N ALA A 193 7.63 20.04 11.00
CA ALA A 193 7.09 19.95 9.65
C ALA A 193 8.09 20.42 8.57
N ASP A 194 9.13 21.15 8.96
CA ASP A 194 10.16 21.63 8.05
C ASP A 194 11.24 20.57 7.79
N LEU A 195 11.26 19.45 8.53
CA LEU A 195 12.27 18.39 8.44
C LEU A 195 11.78 17.19 7.63
N GLN A 196 12.60 16.77 6.66
CA GLN A 196 12.37 15.55 5.89
C GLN A 196 13.60 14.65 5.94
N LEU A 197 13.41 13.39 6.34
CA LEU A 197 14.50 12.41 6.36
C LEU A 197 14.89 11.97 4.96
N ILE A 198 16.19 12.06 4.65
CA ILE A 198 16.75 11.66 3.36
C ILE A 198 17.43 10.30 3.45
N ASP A 199 18.26 10.11 4.48
CA ASP A 199 19.02 8.89 4.73
C ASP A 199 19.32 8.77 6.23
N ALA A 200 19.44 7.55 6.73
CA ALA A 200 19.80 7.28 8.11
C ALA A 200 20.53 5.94 8.23
N ASN A 201 21.40 5.86 9.21
CA ASN A 201 22.01 4.63 9.69
C ASN A 201 22.41 4.79 11.17
N ALA A 202 23.00 3.75 11.75
CA ALA A 202 23.39 3.73 13.17
C ALA A 202 24.40 4.82 13.61
N ARG A 203 25.01 5.60 12.70
CA ARG A 203 26.00 6.64 13.03
C ARG A 203 25.55 8.05 12.66
N ARG A 204 24.58 8.19 11.77
CA ARG A 204 24.16 9.49 11.24
C ARG A 204 22.76 9.46 10.68
N SER A 205 22.12 10.62 10.66
CA SER A 205 20.95 10.90 9.84
C SER A 205 21.19 12.14 8.98
N LEU A 206 20.62 12.14 7.79
CA LEU A 206 20.72 13.19 6.78
C LEU A 206 19.31 13.72 6.49
N TRP A 207 19.17 15.03 6.53
CA TRP A 207 17.88 15.71 6.54
C TRP A 207 17.84 16.81 5.47
N LYS A 208 16.66 17.00 4.89
CA LYS A 208 16.29 18.19 4.14
C LYS A 208 15.49 19.07 5.09
N ARG A 209 15.87 20.33 5.23
CA ARG A 209 15.18 21.32 6.05
C ARG A 209 14.64 22.44 5.20
N GLN A 210 13.36 22.77 5.34
CA GLN A 210 12.81 24.01 4.83
C GLN A 210 13.33 25.18 5.67
N VAL A 211 14.02 26.14 5.04
CA VAL A 211 14.60 27.32 5.71
C VAL A 211 13.92 28.62 5.31
N ILE A 212 13.22 28.64 4.17
CA ILE A 212 12.34 29.73 3.75
C ILE A 212 11.04 29.10 3.29
N ARG A 213 9.92 29.54 3.86
CA ARG A 213 8.58 29.24 3.38
C ARG A 213 8.11 30.42 2.54
N GLY A 214 7.98 30.21 1.24
CA GLY A 214 7.54 31.23 0.30
C GLY A 214 6.02 31.38 0.27
N ASP A 215 5.54 32.38 -0.45
CA ASP A 215 4.09 32.55 -0.71
C ASP A 215 3.54 31.40 -1.57
N TYR A 216 4.40 30.77 -2.38
CA TYR A 216 4.13 29.58 -3.19
C TYR A 216 5.22 28.52 -2.97
N SER A 217 4.90 27.24 -3.18
CA SER A 217 5.87 26.15 -2.98
C SER A 217 7.13 26.24 -3.85
N ALA A 218 7.05 26.92 -5.00
CA ALA A 218 8.20 27.20 -5.86
C ALA A 218 9.19 28.22 -5.23
N ASP A 219 8.72 29.02 -4.28
CA ASP A 219 9.51 30.02 -3.56
C ASP A 219 10.15 29.46 -2.28
N ASP A 220 9.75 28.25 -1.87
CA ASP A 220 10.35 27.56 -0.74
C ASP A 220 11.84 27.29 -0.98
N ARG A 221 12.63 27.41 0.08
CA ARG A 221 14.08 27.15 0.04
C ARG A 221 14.47 26.15 1.09
N TYR A 222 15.37 25.26 0.70
CA TYR A 222 15.79 24.13 1.50
C TYR A 222 17.31 24.13 1.70
N GLN A 223 17.74 23.62 2.85
CA GLN A 223 19.12 23.28 3.16
C GLN A 223 19.20 21.82 3.58
N TYR A 224 20.38 21.24 3.44
CA TYR A 224 20.64 19.89 3.92
C TYR A 224 21.39 19.96 5.25
N GLU A 225 21.06 19.06 6.16
CA GLU A 225 21.68 18.96 7.47
C GLU A 225 22.08 17.51 7.72
N ILE A 226 23.28 17.31 8.27
CA ILE A 226 23.76 16.02 8.76
C ILE A 226 23.79 16.05 10.27
N ARG A 227 23.27 14.99 10.89
CA ARG A 227 23.30 14.80 12.34
C ARG A 227 24.16 13.60 12.69
N HIS A 228 25.05 13.80 13.65
CA HIS A 228 25.88 12.80 14.29
C HIS A 228 25.67 12.88 15.79
N ASP A 229 25.09 11.83 16.39
CA ASP A 229 24.62 11.88 17.77
C ASP A 229 23.76 13.13 17.99
N ASP A 230 24.12 14.04 18.89
CA ASP A 230 23.37 15.29 19.14
C ASP A 230 23.89 16.50 18.36
N GLU A 231 24.97 16.34 17.60
CA GLU A 231 25.55 17.41 16.80
C GLU A 231 24.87 17.49 15.42
N ILE A 232 24.39 18.68 15.07
CA ILE A 232 23.78 18.98 13.77
C ILE A 232 24.68 19.97 13.02
N ALA A 233 25.04 19.64 11.79
CA ALA A 233 25.85 20.48 10.92
C ALA A 233 25.19 20.64 9.55
N ALA A 234 25.47 21.78 8.90
CA ALA A 234 25.07 21.97 7.51
C ALA A 234 25.77 20.95 6.60
N PHE A 235 25.02 20.40 5.65
CA PHE A 235 25.54 19.57 4.58
C PHE A 235 25.38 20.31 3.25
N GLY A 236 26.45 20.35 2.45
CA GLY A 236 26.45 21.06 1.18
C GLY A 236 27.26 22.34 1.19
N PRO A 237 27.49 22.94 0.01
CA PRO A 237 28.27 24.17 -0.10
C PRO A 237 27.67 25.28 0.77
N ALA A 238 28.54 26.03 1.44
CA ALA A 238 28.14 27.09 2.35
C ALA A 238 27.24 28.13 1.65
N GLN A 239 26.20 28.57 2.36
CA GLN A 239 25.25 29.61 1.93
C GLN A 239 24.40 29.24 0.70
N VAL A 240 24.45 27.99 0.24
CA VAL A 240 23.55 27.52 -0.81
C VAL A 240 22.21 27.14 -0.20
N GLN A 241 21.16 27.49 -0.94
CA GLN A 241 19.79 27.10 -0.66
C GLN A 241 19.20 26.58 -1.97
N TRP A 242 18.51 25.45 -1.90
CA TRP A 242 17.93 24.79 -3.07
C TRP A 242 16.42 25.02 -3.13
N PRO A 243 15.82 24.98 -4.33
CA PRO A 243 14.37 24.89 -4.46
C PRO A 243 13.87 23.53 -3.95
N GLU A 244 12.56 23.34 -3.90
CA GLU A 244 12.00 22.01 -3.67
C GLU A 244 12.38 21.06 -4.81
N PHE A 245 13.01 19.95 -4.45
CA PHE A 245 13.25 18.82 -5.34
C PHE A 245 12.16 17.76 -5.19
N GLU A 246 12.02 16.96 -6.23
CA GLU A 246 11.00 15.92 -6.26
C GLU A 246 11.49 14.63 -5.63
N GLN A 247 10.63 14.03 -4.82
CA GLN A 247 10.89 12.71 -4.23
C GLN A 247 10.81 11.60 -5.30
N PRO A 248 11.55 10.49 -5.14
CA PRO A 248 12.47 10.21 -4.04
C PRO A 248 13.85 10.85 -4.25
N CYS A 249 14.42 11.37 -3.16
CA CYS A 249 15.84 11.71 -3.09
C CYS A 249 16.69 10.43 -2.97
N VAL A 250 17.79 10.36 -3.71
CA VAL A 250 18.69 9.20 -3.74
C VAL A 250 20.02 9.55 -3.08
N VAL A 251 20.48 8.71 -2.16
CA VAL A 251 21.82 8.84 -1.55
C VAL A 251 22.71 7.69 -1.98
N VAL A 252 23.89 8.02 -2.51
CA VAL A 252 24.94 7.05 -2.81
C VAL A 252 26.23 7.55 -2.17
N ASP A 253 26.84 6.71 -1.35
CA ASP A 253 27.99 7.02 -0.52
C ASP A 253 27.76 8.29 0.36
N SER A 254 28.40 9.40 -0.01
CA SER A 254 28.33 10.68 0.68
C SER A 254 27.72 11.79 -0.19
N ALA A 255 27.04 11.43 -1.27
CA ALA A 255 26.42 12.36 -2.20
C ALA A 255 24.91 12.16 -2.25
N ILE A 256 24.21 13.28 -2.32
CA ILE A 256 22.76 13.36 -2.53
C ILE A 256 22.53 13.58 -4.03
N PHE A 257 21.57 12.86 -4.58
CA PHE A 257 21.13 12.99 -5.97
C PHE A 257 19.66 13.36 -6.00
N GLU A 258 19.39 14.50 -6.60
CA GLU A 258 18.09 15.15 -6.58
C GLU A 258 17.57 15.40 -7.99
N ARG A 259 16.25 15.35 -8.13
CA ARG A 259 15.57 15.57 -9.40
C ARG A 259 14.83 16.90 -9.39
N GLN A 260 15.01 17.68 -10.45
CA GLN A 260 14.31 18.94 -10.66
C GLN A 260 13.66 18.97 -12.04
N ARG A 261 12.33 19.04 -12.13
CA ARG A 261 11.63 19.40 -13.37
C ARG A 261 11.51 20.91 -13.51
N LEU A 262 11.77 21.40 -14.70
CA LEU A 262 11.63 22.79 -15.12
C LEU A 262 10.64 22.82 -16.29
N TYR A 263 9.67 23.74 -16.24
CA TYR A 263 8.63 23.85 -17.27
C TYR A 263 8.85 25.02 -18.23
N GLU A 264 9.70 25.98 -17.86
CA GLU A 264 9.99 27.18 -18.67
C GLU A 264 11.51 27.43 -18.73
N PRO A 265 12.06 27.92 -19.86
CA PRO A 265 11.36 28.19 -21.13
C PRO A 265 11.02 26.92 -21.93
N GLU A 266 11.64 25.78 -21.61
CA GLU A 266 11.37 24.47 -22.21
C GLU A 266 11.27 23.42 -21.10
N HIS A 267 10.51 22.35 -21.33
CA HIS A 267 10.42 21.24 -20.37
C HIS A 267 11.76 20.51 -20.29
N LEU A 268 12.37 20.50 -19.11
CA LEU A 268 13.64 19.85 -18.85
C LEU A 268 13.66 19.23 -17.44
N THR A 269 14.17 18.01 -17.33
CA THR A 269 14.51 17.39 -16.05
C THR A 269 16.01 17.44 -15.83
N ARG A 270 16.44 18.00 -14.70
CA ARG A 270 17.82 18.02 -14.24
C ARG A 270 18.05 17.01 -13.14
N ILE A 271 19.20 16.34 -13.18
CA ILE A 271 19.72 15.52 -12.09
C ILE A 271 20.87 16.27 -11.44
N TRP A 272 20.67 16.63 -10.18
CA TRP A 272 21.66 17.29 -9.35
C TRP A 272 22.48 16.28 -8.59
N ARG A 273 23.74 16.61 -8.35
CA ARG A 273 24.62 15.94 -7.40
C ARG A 273 25.07 16.97 -6.37
N ILE A 274 24.76 16.70 -5.11
CA ILE A 274 25.12 17.54 -3.98
C ILE A 274 26.06 16.74 -3.08
N THR A 275 27.25 17.27 -2.86
CA THR A 275 28.24 16.74 -1.92
C THR A 275 28.41 17.72 -0.77
N ALA A 276 29.24 17.40 0.21
CA ALA A 276 29.55 18.32 1.30
C ALA A 276 30.08 19.69 0.82
N ASP A 277 30.79 19.73 -0.31
CA ASP A 277 31.52 20.93 -0.76
C ASP A 277 31.04 21.49 -2.10
N SER A 278 30.27 20.73 -2.89
CA SER A 278 29.84 21.12 -4.24
C SER A 278 28.39 20.76 -4.54
N SER A 279 27.78 21.50 -5.46
CA SER A 279 26.46 21.21 -6.04
C SER A 279 26.54 21.44 -7.54
N GLU A 280 26.24 20.41 -8.33
CA GLU A 280 26.36 20.45 -9.79
C GLU A 280 25.21 19.69 -10.47
N VAL A 281 24.85 20.10 -11.70
CA VAL A 281 23.96 19.33 -12.57
C VAL A 281 24.81 18.33 -13.35
N ILE A 282 24.50 17.04 -13.21
CA ILE A 282 25.29 15.96 -13.84
C ILE A 282 24.61 15.36 -15.08
N PHE A 283 23.31 15.60 -15.25
CA PHE A 283 22.54 15.11 -16.39
C PHE A 283 21.27 15.93 -16.61
N GLU A 284 20.89 16.09 -17.87
CA GLU A 284 19.69 16.81 -18.27
C GLU A 284 19.00 16.07 -19.42
N HIS A 285 17.66 16.02 -19.39
CA HIS A 285 16.85 15.43 -20.47
C HIS A 285 15.47 16.09 -20.55
N ALA A 286 14.88 16.15 -21.75
CA ALA A 286 13.61 16.84 -21.99
C ALA A 286 12.36 16.13 -21.43
N ASP A 287 12.50 14.87 -21.01
CA ASP A 287 11.43 14.06 -20.40
C ASP A 287 11.70 13.85 -18.92
N GLU A 288 10.69 13.41 -18.18
CA GLU A 288 10.82 13.00 -16.79
C GLU A 288 11.78 11.82 -16.65
N LEU A 289 12.60 11.86 -15.59
CA LEU A 289 13.62 10.85 -15.30
C LEU A 289 13.37 10.18 -13.95
N THR A 290 13.70 8.89 -13.86
CA THR A 290 13.80 8.13 -12.61
C THR A 290 15.25 7.78 -12.34
N ILE A 291 15.70 7.97 -11.10
CA ILE A 291 17.06 7.66 -10.65
C ILE A 291 17.04 6.33 -9.92
N LEU A 292 17.90 5.39 -10.32
CA LEU A 292 18.08 4.11 -9.64
C LEU A 292 19.57 3.86 -9.33
N PRO A 293 19.96 3.69 -8.05
CA PRO A 293 21.28 3.18 -7.71
C PRO A 293 21.51 1.78 -8.27
N VAL A 294 22.59 1.59 -9.05
CA VAL A 294 22.92 0.30 -9.70
C VAL A 294 24.31 -0.18 -9.33
N GLY A 295 24.50 -0.40 -8.02
CA GLY A 295 25.76 -0.81 -7.43
C GLY A 295 26.60 0.37 -6.94
N PRO A 296 27.84 0.10 -6.48
CA PRO A 296 28.69 1.13 -5.93
C PRO A 296 28.94 2.24 -6.95
N ARG A 297 28.74 3.50 -6.54
CA ARG A 297 29.15 4.70 -7.30
C ARG A 297 28.52 4.83 -8.69
N ARG A 298 27.45 4.08 -8.97
CA ARG A 298 26.76 4.06 -10.27
C ARG A 298 25.29 4.37 -10.12
N LEU A 299 24.78 5.16 -11.04
CA LEU A 299 23.37 5.47 -11.18
C LEU A 299 22.89 5.09 -12.57
N LEU A 300 21.65 4.63 -12.64
CA LEU A 300 20.90 4.47 -13.87
C LEU A 300 19.83 5.56 -13.91
N PHE A 301 19.88 6.40 -14.95
CA PHE A 301 18.84 7.37 -15.26
C PHE A 301 17.91 6.74 -16.28
N MET A 302 16.64 6.57 -15.94
CA MET A 302 15.64 5.95 -16.80
C MET A 302 14.61 6.98 -17.22
N GLN A 303 14.32 7.03 -18.51
CA GLN A 303 13.21 7.80 -19.04
C GLN A 303 11.88 7.29 -18.46
N HIS A 304 11.04 8.18 -17.94
CA HIS A 304 9.78 7.80 -17.32
C HIS A 304 8.78 7.28 -18.36
N ASN A 305 8.60 8.04 -19.45
CA ASN A 305 7.61 7.78 -20.51
C ASN A 305 8.24 7.25 -21.81
N GLY A 306 9.34 6.52 -21.72
CA GLY A 306 9.98 5.96 -22.90
C GLY A 306 11.05 4.92 -22.59
N PRO A 307 11.76 4.46 -23.63
CA PRO A 307 12.67 3.33 -23.51
C PRO A 307 14.11 3.75 -23.18
N LEU A 308 14.46 5.04 -23.21
CA LEU A 308 15.85 5.45 -23.08
C LEU A 308 16.34 5.34 -21.64
N CYS A 309 17.59 4.91 -21.46
CA CYS A 309 18.25 4.96 -20.16
C CYS A 309 19.75 5.20 -20.32
N TRP A 310 20.37 5.71 -19.25
CA TRP A 310 21.77 6.10 -19.23
C TRP A 310 22.45 5.69 -17.94
N ILE A 311 23.73 5.35 -18.04
CA ILE A 311 24.59 4.97 -16.93
C ILE A 311 25.48 6.16 -16.60
N TRP A 312 25.44 6.59 -15.34
CA TRP A 312 26.36 7.55 -14.79
C TRP A 312 27.27 6.86 -13.77
N ASN A 313 28.54 7.26 -13.74
CA ASN A 313 29.54 6.73 -12.82
C ASN A 313 30.30 7.87 -12.15
N GLN A 314 30.39 7.83 -10.82
CA GLN A 314 31.10 8.83 -10.03
C GLN A 314 32.60 8.92 -10.34
N ASP A 315 33.23 7.85 -10.82
CA ASP A 315 34.65 7.84 -11.18
C ASP A 315 34.92 8.59 -12.50
N ALA A 316 33.89 8.77 -13.33
CA ALA A 316 33.92 9.58 -14.54
C ALA A 316 32.67 10.49 -14.59
N PRO A 317 32.55 11.45 -13.64
CA PRO A 317 31.28 12.13 -13.36
C PRO A 317 30.80 13.03 -14.50
N GLN A 318 31.70 13.39 -15.43
CA GLN A 318 31.42 14.18 -16.62
C GLN A 318 30.95 13.34 -17.81
N GLN A 319 30.88 12.01 -17.68
CA GLN A 319 30.49 11.10 -18.74
C GLN A 319 29.25 10.30 -18.33
N THR A 320 28.16 10.52 -19.04
CA THR A 320 26.96 9.69 -18.98
C THR A 320 26.89 8.86 -20.26
N ILE A 321 26.78 7.54 -20.13
CA ILE A 321 26.83 6.60 -21.25
C ILE A 321 25.42 6.09 -21.53
N ALA A 322 24.97 6.12 -22.79
CA ALA A 322 23.69 5.53 -23.17
C ALA A 322 23.71 4.00 -22.92
N ALA A 323 22.74 3.51 -22.16
CA ALA A 323 22.48 2.09 -21.97
C ALA A 323 21.60 1.54 -23.11
N LYS A 324 21.34 0.23 -23.07
CA LYS A 324 20.38 -0.39 -23.99
C LYS A 324 18.96 0.09 -23.70
N PRO A 325 18.12 0.26 -24.73
CA PRO A 325 16.73 0.66 -24.52
C PRO A 325 15.99 -0.35 -23.64
N MET A 326 15.23 0.16 -22.67
CA MET A 326 14.37 -0.63 -21.79
C MET A 326 13.30 -1.37 -22.60
N PRO A 327 12.94 -2.61 -22.22
CA PRO A 327 12.05 -3.45 -23.01
C PRO A 327 10.58 -3.04 -22.88
N VAL A 328 10.26 -2.11 -21.97
CA VAL A 328 8.88 -1.77 -21.63
C VAL A 328 8.73 -0.33 -21.12
N GLU A 329 7.56 0.23 -21.41
CA GLU A 329 7.04 1.46 -20.82
C GLU A 329 6.34 1.11 -19.49
N ALA A 330 6.78 1.76 -18.41
CA ALA A 330 6.29 1.43 -17.07
C ALA A 330 5.37 2.51 -16.48
N TYR A 331 5.36 3.73 -17.03
CA TYR A 331 4.62 4.88 -16.50
C TYR A 331 4.78 4.97 -14.96
N LYS A 332 3.66 4.98 -14.21
CA LYS A 332 3.62 4.96 -12.73
C LYS A 332 4.41 3.81 -12.06
N LEU A 333 4.63 2.68 -12.75
CA LEU A 333 5.38 1.53 -12.21
C LEU A 333 6.89 1.70 -12.31
N ARG A 334 7.38 2.77 -12.98
CA ARG A 334 8.82 3.02 -13.11
C ARG A 334 9.50 3.22 -11.74
N ALA A 335 8.79 3.81 -10.78
CA ALA A 335 9.27 4.00 -9.42
C ALA A 335 9.51 2.67 -8.68
N ALA A 336 8.84 1.60 -9.06
CA ALA A 336 8.97 0.26 -8.47
C ALA A 336 10.13 -0.56 -9.07
N SER A 337 11.16 0.11 -9.61
CA SER A 337 12.32 -0.56 -10.20
C SER A 337 13.36 -0.91 -9.13
N ALA A 338 14.11 -1.98 -9.36
CA ALA A 338 15.10 -2.46 -8.40
C ALA A 338 16.39 -2.95 -9.07
N TYR A 339 17.52 -2.75 -8.41
CA TYR A 339 18.80 -3.26 -8.87
C TYR A 339 19.02 -4.70 -8.38
N LEU A 340 19.17 -5.64 -9.32
CA LEU A 340 19.34 -7.06 -9.04
C LEU A 340 20.82 -7.48 -8.89
N GLY A 341 21.77 -6.57 -9.10
CA GLY A 341 23.20 -6.90 -9.11
C GLY A 341 23.78 -6.95 -10.52
N GLY A 342 25.11 -6.83 -10.62
CA GLY A 342 25.80 -6.74 -11.91
C GLY A 342 25.29 -5.57 -12.74
N ASP A 343 24.75 -5.85 -13.93
CA ASP A 343 24.09 -4.88 -14.81
C ASP A 343 22.60 -5.23 -15.03
N GLU A 344 21.99 -5.92 -14.07
CA GLU A 344 20.60 -6.37 -14.14
C GLU A 344 19.69 -5.54 -13.22
N ILE A 345 18.51 -5.18 -13.72
CA ILE A 345 17.44 -4.52 -12.98
C ILE A 345 16.12 -5.26 -13.15
N LEU A 346 15.22 -5.05 -12.20
CA LEU A 346 13.83 -5.46 -12.24
C LEU A 346 12.95 -4.26 -12.64
N LEU A 347 12.08 -4.47 -13.63
CA LEU A 347 11.10 -3.51 -14.10
C LEU A 347 9.71 -4.12 -14.06
N PHE A 348 8.66 -3.29 -14.02
CA PHE A 348 7.27 -3.75 -14.02
C PHE A 348 6.45 -3.01 -15.06
N SER A 349 5.45 -3.70 -15.59
CA SER A 349 4.49 -3.12 -16.53
C SER A 349 3.12 -3.75 -16.39
N GLU A 350 2.09 -3.03 -16.80
CA GLU A 350 0.74 -3.59 -16.91
C GLU A 350 0.60 -4.35 -18.24
N GLY A 351 -0.19 -5.42 -18.22
CA GLY A 351 -0.66 -6.15 -19.38
C GLY A 351 -2.16 -6.41 -19.26
N ALA A 352 -2.77 -6.90 -20.34
CA ALA A 352 -4.17 -7.28 -20.34
C ALA A 352 -4.32 -8.76 -20.70
N ARG A 353 -5.30 -9.42 -20.08
CA ARG A 353 -5.77 -10.74 -20.51
C ARG A 353 -7.28 -10.81 -20.51
N GLN A 354 -7.81 -11.71 -21.32
CA GLN A 354 -9.24 -11.98 -21.32
C GLN A 354 -9.63 -12.74 -20.04
N ASN A 355 -10.72 -12.32 -19.39
CA ASN A 355 -11.27 -13.09 -18.27
C ASN A 355 -11.73 -14.47 -18.77
N VAL A 356 -11.37 -15.51 -18.00
CA VAL A 356 -11.63 -16.91 -18.38
C VAL A 356 -13.09 -17.35 -18.17
N GLU A 357 -13.82 -16.63 -17.32
CA GLU A 357 -15.22 -16.95 -16.96
C GLU A 357 -16.22 -16.18 -17.86
N HIS A 358 -15.84 -15.02 -18.41
CA HIS A 358 -16.68 -14.21 -19.28
C HIS A 358 -15.89 -13.39 -20.31
N SER A 359 -16.09 -13.67 -21.60
CA SER A 359 -15.37 -13.04 -22.72
C SER A 359 -15.68 -11.55 -22.96
N GLY A 360 -16.64 -10.99 -22.24
CA GLY A 360 -16.92 -9.55 -22.21
C GLY A 360 -16.03 -8.74 -21.25
N TYR A 361 -15.24 -9.38 -20.37
CA TYR A 361 -14.43 -8.70 -19.37
C TYR A 361 -12.94 -8.93 -19.60
N GLN A 362 -12.14 -7.87 -19.47
CA GLN A 362 -10.68 -7.94 -19.48
C GLN A 362 -10.13 -7.73 -18.08
N GLU A 363 -9.06 -8.48 -17.76
CA GLU A 363 -8.31 -8.36 -16.52
C GLU A 363 -7.00 -7.61 -16.81
N THR A 364 -6.65 -6.69 -15.91
CA THR A 364 -5.31 -6.08 -15.90
C THR A 364 -4.40 -6.98 -15.08
N VAL A 365 -3.27 -7.39 -15.66
CA VAL A 365 -2.26 -8.24 -15.02
C VAL A 365 -0.93 -7.51 -14.95
N LEU A 366 -0.14 -7.80 -13.91
CA LEU A 366 1.18 -7.23 -13.76
C LEU A 366 2.24 -8.16 -14.38
N LEU A 367 3.22 -7.57 -15.04
CA LEU A 367 4.39 -8.26 -15.61
C LEU A 367 5.64 -7.78 -14.89
N ALA A 368 6.51 -8.72 -14.50
CA ALA A 368 7.86 -8.43 -14.01
C ALA A 368 8.86 -8.72 -15.13
N TRP A 369 9.83 -7.84 -15.30
CA TRP A 369 10.86 -7.91 -16.33
C TRP A 369 12.24 -7.88 -15.68
N ARG A 370 13.05 -8.89 -15.96
CA ARG A 370 14.47 -8.87 -15.68
C ARG A 370 15.19 -8.32 -16.90
N PHE A 371 15.95 -7.24 -16.72
CA PHE A 371 16.56 -6.52 -17.82
C PHE A 371 18.03 -6.24 -17.53
N ASN A 372 18.91 -6.65 -18.44
CA ASN A 372 20.31 -6.24 -18.42
C ASN A 372 20.50 -4.98 -19.26
N PHE A 373 20.77 -3.85 -18.61
CA PHE A 373 20.81 -2.55 -19.28
C PHE A 373 22.09 -2.32 -20.11
N VAL A 374 23.09 -3.21 -20.03
CA VAL A 374 24.31 -3.17 -20.86
C VAL A 374 24.17 -4.06 -22.10
N THR A 375 23.69 -5.29 -21.93
CA THR A 375 23.58 -6.27 -23.03
C THR A 375 22.25 -6.16 -23.77
N GLY A 376 21.20 -5.67 -23.11
CA GLY A 376 19.84 -5.59 -23.63
C GLY A 376 19.05 -6.89 -23.47
N ALA A 377 19.62 -7.91 -22.83
CA ALA A 377 18.92 -9.15 -22.55
C ALA A 377 17.73 -8.89 -21.61
N ALA A 378 16.55 -9.41 -21.97
CA ALA A 378 15.34 -9.25 -21.19
C ALA A 378 14.57 -10.56 -21.12
N THR A 379 14.02 -10.85 -19.95
CA THR A 379 13.04 -11.94 -19.74
C THR A 379 11.88 -11.39 -18.93
N LYS A 380 10.70 -12.02 -19.06
CA LYS A 380 9.49 -11.57 -18.38
C LYS A 380 8.72 -12.69 -17.70
N ALA A 381 8.06 -12.35 -16.61
CA ALA A 381 7.15 -13.23 -15.89
C ALA A 381 5.78 -12.56 -15.70
N LEU A 382 4.71 -13.36 -15.85
CA LEU A 382 3.36 -12.94 -15.53
C LEU A 382 3.11 -13.13 -14.02
N LEU A 383 2.72 -12.06 -13.33
CA LEU A 383 2.42 -12.10 -11.90
C LEU A 383 0.96 -12.49 -11.67
N ASP A 384 0.64 -13.75 -11.96
CA ASP A 384 -0.73 -14.24 -11.84
C ASP A 384 -1.21 -14.27 -10.37
N GLY A 385 -2.29 -13.55 -10.10
CA GLY A 385 -2.84 -13.34 -8.77
C GLY A 385 -2.19 -12.20 -7.97
N PHE A 386 -1.28 -11.42 -8.56
CA PHE A 386 -0.78 -10.19 -7.93
C PHE A 386 -1.77 -9.04 -8.15
N GLY A 387 -2.13 -8.32 -7.09
CA GLY A 387 -3.13 -7.25 -7.11
C GLY A 387 -4.37 -7.62 -6.29
N SER A 388 -5.55 -7.29 -6.81
CA SER A 388 -6.85 -7.58 -6.17
C SER A 388 -7.67 -8.60 -6.94
N GLU A 389 -8.29 -9.52 -6.21
CA GLU A 389 -9.29 -10.47 -6.73
C GLU A 389 -10.64 -10.24 -6.05
N LEU A 390 -11.69 -10.01 -6.83
CA LEU A 390 -13.04 -9.76 -6.34
C LEU A 390 -14.05 -10.65 -7.09
N ARG A 391 -15.02 -11.20 -6.37
CA ARG A 391 -16.17 -11.85 -7.00
C ARG A 391 -17.27 -10.82 -7.22
N GLN A 392 -17.63 -10.58 -8.47
CA GLN A 392 -18.61 -9.56 -8.85
C GLN A 392 -19.77 -10.19 -9.62
N ASP A 393 -21.00 -9.81 -9.27
CA ASP A 393 -22.19 -10.07 -10.08
C ASP A 393 -22.18 -9.13 -11.30
N THR A 394 -22.15 -9.70 -12.50
CA THR A 394 -22.01 -8.97 -13.76
C THR A 394 -23.34 -8.67 -14.42
N ARG A 395 -24.47 -8.94 -13.76
CA ARG A 395 -25.78 -8.58 -14.29
C ARG A 395 -25.93 -7.07 -14.37
N LEU A 396 -26.40 -6.61 -15.53
CA LEU A 396 -26.77 -5.21 -15.73
C LEU A 396 -28.23 -4.94 -15.36
N LEU A 397 -29.09 -5.96 -15.41
CA LEU A 397 -30.51 -5.85 -15.12
C LEU A 397 -30.93 -6.94 -14.13
N VAL A 398 -31.81 -6.60 -13.19
CA VAL A 398 -32.34 -7.54 -12.18
C VAL A 398 -33.04 -8.75 -12.81
N THR A 399 -33.58 -8.59 -14.03
CA THR A 399 -34.24 -9.65 -14.80
C THR A 399 -33.27 -10.65 -15.43
N GLN A 400 -31.96 -10.36 -15.46
CA GLN A 400 -30.95 -11.27 -15.97
C GLN A 400 -30.66 -12.40 -14.96
N PRO A 401 -30.29 -13.60 -15.44
CA PRO A 401 -29.84 -14.68 -14.56
C PRO A 401 -28.55 -14.27 -13.84
N LYS A 402 -28.46 -14.56 -12.53
CA LYS A 402 -27.28 -14.20 -11.72
C LYS A 402 -26.03 -14.81 -12.33
N GLN A 403 -25.06 -13.96 -12.64
CA GLN A 403 -23.77 -14.36 -13.19
C GLN A 403 -22.68 -13.70 -12.38
N VAL A 404 -21.97 -14.50 -11.59
CA VAL A 404 -20.87 -14.02 -10.75
C VAL A 404 -19.57 -14.47 -11.37
N ILE A 405 -18.68 -13.52 -11.65
CA ILE A 405 -17.33 -13.82 -12.13
C ILE A 405 -16.28 -13.37 -11.12
N THR A 406 -15.09 -13.95 -11.21
CA THR A 406 -13.89 -13.47 -10.50
C THR A 406 -13.20 -12.45 -11.38
N LEU A 407 -13.14 -11.19 -10.96
CA LEU A 407 -12.35 -10.15 -11.59
C LEU A 407 -11.00 -10.03 -10.90
N ARG A 408 -9.94 -9.98 -11.71
CA ARG A 408 -8.59 -9.70 -11.26
C ARG A 408 -8.14 -8.38 -11.83
N THR A 409 -7.68 -7.51 -10.95
CA THR A 409 -7.34 -6.14 -11.32
C THR A 409 -6.07 -5.69 -10.63
N PHE A 410 -5.36 -4.81 -11.33
CA PHE A 410 -4.26 -4.04 -10.76
C PHE A 410 -4.63 -2.56 -10.87
N HIS A 411 -5.20 -2.01 -9.80
CA HIS A 411 -5.53 -0.59 -9.67
C HIS A 411 -4.91 -0.03 -8.39
N GLY A 412 -3.59 -0.08 -8.31
CA GLY A 412 -2.86 0.37 -7.13
C GLY A 412 -1.42 0.74 -7.41
N GLN A 413 -0.67 0.85 -6.33
CA GLN A 413 0.77 1.08 -6.32
C GLN A 413 1.49 -0.22 -6.05
N LEU A 414 2.62 -0.40 -6.71
CA LEU A 414 3.58 -1.47 -6.46
C LEU A 414 4.77 -0.87 -5.74
N GLN A 415 5.20 -1.49 -4.66
CA GLN A 415 6.45 -1.17 -3.98
C GLN A 415 7.38 -2.38 -4.02
N VAL A 416 8.67 -2.12 -4.23
CA VAL A 416 9.69 -3.16 -4.30
C VAL A 416 10.80 -2.81 -3.34
N ALA A 417 11.04 -3.72 -2.41
CA ALA A 417 12.06 -3.56 -1.38
C ALA A 417 12.95 -4.81 -1.29
N ARG A 418 14.17 -4.61 -0.83
CA ARG A 418 15.09 -5.72 -0.58
C ARG A 418 14.60 -6.54 0.62
N GLY A 419 14.62 -7.86 0.48
CA GLY A 419 14.40 -8.84 1.56
C GLY A 419 15.71 -9.40 2.11
N HIS A 420 15.61 -10.47 2.92
CA HIS A 420 16.79 -11.21 3.39
C HIS A 420 17.44 -12.01 2.25
N GLY A 421 18.76 -12.20 2.30
CA GLY A 421 19.47 -13.01 1.30
C GLY A 421 19.14 -12.58 -0.12
N ASP A 422 18.72 -13.52 -0.99
CA ASP A 422 18.29 -13.25 -2.38
C ASP A 422 16.80 -12.93 -2.54
N TRP A 423 16.07 -12.75 -1.43
CA TRP A 423 14.66 -12.43 -1.46
C TRP A 423 14.40 -10.94 -1.65
N TRP A 424 13.28 -10.64 -2.31
CA TRP A 424 12.72 -9.32 -2.54
C TRP A 424 11.29 -9.32 -2.02
N VAL A 425 10.80 -8.16 -1.59
CA VAL A 425 9.42 -7.97 -1.15
C VAL A 425 8.72 -7.07 -2.17
N TRP A 426 7.64 -7.57 -2.74
CA TRP A 426 6.76 -6.83 -3.64
C TRP A 426 5.43 -6.59 -2.95
N SER A 427 5.15 -5.35 -2.58
CA SER A 427 3.94 -4.98 -1.86
C SER A 427 2.96 -4.28 -2.78
N TYR A 428 1.66 -4.51 -2.55
CA TYR A 428 0.59 -3.92 -3.32
C TYR A 428 -0.28 -3.05 -2.43
N ARG A 429 -0.48 -1.79 -2.82
CA ARG A 429 -1.38 -0.87 -2.11
C ARG A 429 -2.52 -0.44 -3.01
N ALA A 430 -3.75 -0.70 -2.58
CA ALA A 430 -4.95 -0.22 -3.24
C ALA A 430 -6.15 -0.12 -2.30
N ASN A 431 -7.04 0.81 -2.62
CA ASN A 431 -8.32 0.98 -1.95
C ASN A 431 -9.45 0.19 -2.64
N THR A 432 -9.12 -0.91 -3.31
CA THR A 432 -10.09 -1.76 -4.03
C THR A 432 -10.68 -2.85 -3.13
N PHE A 433 -11.86 -3.39 -3.46
CA PHE A 433 -12.43 -4.53 -2.73
C PHE A 433 -11.77 -5.86 -3.11
N GLY A 434 -12.05 -6.86 -2.30
CA GLY A 434 -11.69 -8.25 -2.52
C GLY A 434 -10.43 -8.69 -1.79
N THR A 435 -9.99 -9.89 -2.12
CA THR A 435 -8.71 -10.42 -1.62
C THR A 435 -7.58 -9.67 -2.30
N GLN A 436 -6.73 -9.00 -1.51
CA GLN A 436 -5.59 -8.25 -2.05
C GLN A 436 -4.29 -8.95 -1.70
N THR A 437 -3.31 -8.82 -2.58
CA THR A 437 -1.91 -9.09 -2.25
C THR A 437 -1.44 -8.11 -1.18
N LEU A 438 -0.87 -8.62 -0.08
CA LEU A 438 -0.17 -7.79 0.90
C LEU A 438 1.32 -7.71 0.54
N ALA A 439 1.94 -8.88 0.34
CA ALA A 439 3.34 -8.98 -0.04
C ALA A 439 3.61 -10.28 -0.81
N TRP A 440 4.39 -10.21 -1.88
CA TRP A 440 5.06 -11.38 -2.46
C TRP A 440 6.54 -11.33 -2.09
N PHE A 441 7.05 -12.42 -1.55
CA PHE A 441 8.46 -12.63 -1.32
C PHE A 441 9.00 -13.40 -2.52
N TRP A 442 9.81 -12.77 -3.38
CA TRP A 442 10.40 -13.42 -4.56
C TRP A 442 11.90 -13.63 -4.37
N ASN A 443 12.37 -14.85 -4.59
CA ASN A 443 13.78 -15.20 -4.56
C ASN A 443 14.41 -15.03 -5.95
N GLN A 444 15.40 -14.15 -6.07
CA GLN A 444 16.01 -13.82 -7.36
C GLN A 444 16.75 -14.97 -8.05
N GLY A 445 17.32 -15.90 -7.26
CA GLY A 445 18.16 -16.98 -7.77
C GLY A 445 17.38 -18.25 -8.15
N SER A 446 16.33 -18.56 -7.39
CA SER A 446 15.50 -19.77 -7.58
C SER A 446 14.15 -19.49 -8.23
N ASP A 447 13.78 -18.21 -8.34
CA ASP A 447 12.46 -17.73 -8.74
C ASP A 447 11.30 -18.23 -7.87
N GLU A 448 11.59 -18.74 -6.67
CA GLU A 448 10.57 -19.10 -5.69
C GLU A 448 9.81 -17.85 -5.22
N VAL A 449 8.50 -17.99 -5.02
CA VAL A 449 7.62 -16.94 -4.54
C VAL A 449 6.75 -17.46 -3.40
N VAL A 450 6.75 -16.72 -2.29
CA VAL A 450 5.82 -16.89 -1.18
C VAL A 450 4.84 -15.72 -1.19
N LYS A 451 3.52 -15.99 -1.12
CA LYS A 451 2.48 -14.98 -1.34
C LYS A 451 1.64 -14.75 -0.09
N LEU A 452 1.67 -13.54 0.47
CA LEU A 452 0.82 -13.11 1.58
C LEU A 452 -0.35 -12.25 1.06
N SER A 453 -1.55 -12.49 1.56
CA SER A 453 -2.76 -11.74 1.18
C SER A 453 -3.61 -11.32 2.37
N THR A 454 -4.65 -10.51 2.13
CA THR A 454 -5.61 -10.09 3.16
C THR A 454 -6.41 -11.25 3.79
N LYS A 455 -6.31 -12.47 3.24
CA LYS A 455 -6.84 -13.68 3.90
C LYS A 455 -5.95 -14.22 5.01
N ASP A 456 -4.64 -13.92 4.94
CA ASP A 456 -3.66 -14.33 5.93
C ASP A 456 -3.66 -13.37 7.12
N ILE A 457 -3.70 -12.06 6.84
CA ILE A 457 -3.82 -11.00 7.83
C ILE A 457 -5.12 -10.24 7.53
N PRO A 458 -6.26 -10.66 8.11
CA PRO A 458 -7.53 -10.00 7.87
C PRO A 458 -7.55 -8.61 8.52
N ARG A 459 -8.48 -7.76 8.05
CA ARG A 459 -8.83 -6.42 8.59
C ARG A 459 -7.85 -5.29 8.38
N ILE A 460 -6.58 -5.58 8.16
CA ILE A 460 -5.54 -4.57 7.97
C ILE A 460 -4.77 -4.82 6.69
N LYS A 461 -4.05 -3.79 6.23
CA LYS A 461 -3.27 -3.83 4.98
C LYS A 461 -1.86 -3.27 5.24
N PRO A 462 -1.07 -3.95 6.09
CA PRO A 462 0.19 -3.41 6.53
C PRO A 462 1.22 -3.44 5.41
N ASP A 463 2.15 -2.49 5.46
CA ASP A 463 3.35 -2.55 4.63
C ASP A 463 4.34 -3.53 5.22
N VAL A 464 4.80 -4.47 4.40
CA VAL A 464 5.83 -5.42 4.83
C VAL A 464 7.21 -4.96 4.37
N ARG A 465 8.15 -4.86 5.29
CA ARG A 465 9.57 -4.55 4.98
C ARG A 465 10.50 -5.46 5.74
N TYR A 466 11.63 -5.80 5.15
CA TYR A 466 12.69 -6.53 5.83
C TYR A 466 13.59 -5.57 6.60
N VAL A 467 13.93 -5.92 7.83
CA VAL A 467 14.89 -5.20 8.67
C VAL A 467 16.12 -6.09 8.89
N PRO A 468 17.25 -5.80 8.21
CA PRO A 468 18.45 -6.64 8.29
C PRO A 468 19.00 -6.79 9.72
N ALA A 469 18.96 -5.73 10.54
CA ALA A 469 19.50 -5.76 11.90
C ALA A 469 18.77 -6.75 12.83
N GLN A 470 17.50 -7.05 12.52
CA GLN A 470 16.70 -8.02 13.26
C GLN A 470 16.63 -9.39 12.58
N ASP A 471 17.06 -9.50 11.32
CA ASP A 471 16.78 -10.65 10.46
C ASP A 471 15.27 -11.00 10.43
N ARG A 472 14.42 -9.98 10.38
CA ARG A 472 12.96 -10.13 10.45
C ARG A 472 12.24 -9.22 9.47
N TYR A 473 11.06 -9.67 9.06
CA TYR A 473 10.10 -8.83 8.36
C TYR A 473 9.19 -8.14 9.38
N LEU A 474 8.98 -6.85 9.21
CA LEU A 474 8.03 -6.06 10.00
C LEU A 474 6.81 -5.71 9.15
N ALA A 475 5.65 -5.78 9.76
CA ALA A 475 4.37 -5.30 9.23
C ALA A 475 4.06 -3.95 9.88
N PHE A 476 4.10 -2.89 9.08
CA PHE A 476 3.83 -1.52 9.50
C PHE A 476 2.36 -1.19 9.27
N GLU A 477 1.65 -0.86 10.34
CA GLU A 477 0.29 -0.33 10.30
C GLU A 477 0.27 1.03 11.01
N THR A 478 -0.77 1.82 10.80
CA THR A 478 -0.90 3.18 11.33
C THR A 478 -0.87 3.20 12.86
N ALA A 479 -1.49 2.22 13.53
CA ALA A 479 -1.60 2.20 14.98
C ALA A 479 -0.51 1.35 15.67
N PHE A 480 0.23 0.53 14.92
CA PHE A 480 1.22 -0.38 15.49
C PHE A 480 2.22 -0.87 14.44
N VAL A 481 3.34 -1.40 14.91
CA VAL A 481 4.22 -2.26 14.11
C VAL A 481 4.28 -3.65 14.74
N ALA A 482 4.36 -4.68 13.91
CA ALA A 482 4.46 -6.06 14.37
C ALA A 482 5.57 -6.81 13.64
N ARG A 483 6.21 -7.75 14.32
CA ARG A 483 7.09 -8.73 13.67
C ARG A 483 6.25 -9.79 12.97
N LEU A 484 6.60 -10.10 11.73
CA LEU A 484 6.12 -11.32 11.09
C LEU A 484 6.87 -12.54 11.66
N PRO A 485 6.31 -13.77 11.53
CA PRO A 485 7.04 -15.00 11.81
C PRO A 485 8.41 -15.04 11.13
N VAL A 486 9.30 -15.88 11.64
CA VAL A 486 10.54 -16.19 10.92
C VAL A 486 10.23 -16.68 9.51
N PHE A 487 11.06 -16.32 8.54
CA PHE A 487 10.76 -16.58 7.14
C PHE A 487 10.54 -18.07 6.83
N SER A 488 11.26 -18.97 7.51
CA SER A 488 11.08 -20.42 7.36
C SER A 488 9.67 -20.89 7.75
N GLU A 489 9.07 -20.31 8.79
CA GLU A 489 7.69 -20.61 9.21
C GLU A 489 6.69 -20.07 8.17
N MET A 490 6.97 -18.91 7.57
CA MET A 490 6.14 -18.34 6.51
C MET A 490 6.13 -19.25 5.27
N VAL A 491 7.30 -19.77 4.87
CA VAL A 491 7.46 -20.72 3.77
C VAL A 491 6.71 -22.03 4.06
N GLU A 492 6.85 -22.60 5.26
CA GLU A 492 6.13 -23.82 5.65
C GLU A 492 4.61 -23.63 5.59
N ALA A 493 4.12 -22.45 6.01
CA ALA A 493 2.71 -22.15 6.03
C ALA A 493 2.11 -21.97 4.63
N LYS A 494 2.84 -21.34 3.72
CA LYS A 494 2.31 -20.88 2.42
C LYS A 494 2.71 -21.75 1.24
N GLU A 495 3.79 -22.53 1.37
CA GLU A 495 4.52 -23.16 0.26
C GLU A 495 5.12 -22.13 -0.70
N CYS A 496 6.13 -22.56 -1.44
CA CYS A 496 6.72 -21.79 -2.53
C CYS A 496 6.06 -22.15 -3.87
N GLU A 497 5.69 -21.14 -4.64
CA GLU A 497 5.44 -21.27 -6.07
C GLU A 497 6.69 -20.86 -6.85
N VAL A 498 6.81 -21.24 -8.13
CA VAL A 498 7.94 -20.80 -8.97
C VAL A 498 7.43 -19.83 -10.03
N LEU A 499 8.02 -18.64 -10.07
CA LEU A 499 7.72 -17.62 -11.07
C LEU A 499 8.59 -17.81 -12.31
N VAL A 500 8.00 -18.05 -13.47
CA VAL A 500 8.79 -18.39 -14.66
C VAL A 500 9.08 -17.15 -15.50
N PHE A 501 10.35 -16.73 -15.54
CA PHE A 501 10.86 -15.73 -16.48
C PHE A 501 11.17 -16.39 -17.84
N LYS A 502 10.61 -15.84 -18.92
CA LYS A 502 10.79 -16.33 -20.30
C LYS A 502 11.17 -15.23 -21.28
#